data_AF-A0A1I4DA13-F1
#
_entry.id   AF-A0A1I4DA13-F1
#
_cell.length_a   1.000
_cell.length_b   1.000
_cell.length_c   1.000
_cell.angle_alpha   90.00
_cell.angle_beta   90.00
_cell.angle_gamma   90.00
#
_symmetry.space_group_name_H-M   'P 1'
#
loop_
_entity.id
_entity.type
_entity.pdbx_description
1 polymer ?
#
loop_
_entity_poly.entity_id
_entity_poly.type
_entity_poly.pdbx_seq_one_letter_code
_entity_poly.pdbx_strand_id
1 'polypeptide(L)' 'MKAADLTVDELQALIRKIVHEEIQALMTDPDQYLELTDEIQARIESSLKSSDRIPLQAVKDRLKLV' A
#
# COMPACT_ATOMS: atom_id res chain seq x y z
N MET A 1 3.83 34.27 -5.51
CA MET A 1 2.44 34.79 -5.56
C MET A 1 1.75 34.37 -4.28
N LYS A 2 1.05 35.28 -3.60
CA LYS A 2 0.23 34.89 -2.45
C LYS A 2 -1.11 34.37 -2.97
N ALA A 3 -1.74 33.44 -2.24
CA ALA A 3 -3.05 32.91 -2.64
C ALA A 3 -4.13 34.00 -2.80
N ALA A 4 -3.96 35.12 -2.09
CA ALA A 4 -4.82 36.31 -2.17
C ALA A 4 -4.73 37.07 -3.51
N ASP A 5 -3.70 36.80 -4.32
CA ASP A 5 -3.48 37.48 -5.60
C ASP A 5 -4.11 36.71 -6.78
N LEU A 6 -4.73 35.55 -6.54
CA LEU A 6 -5.31 34.70 -7.57
C LEU A 6 -6.77 35.08 -7.85
N THR A 7 -7.12 35.13 -9.13
CA THR A 7 -8.53 35.11 -9.54
C THR A 7 -9.17 33.75 -9.22
N VAL A 8 -10.51 33.71 -9.19
CA VAL A 8 -11.26 32.46 -8.94
C VAL A 8 -10.90 31.38 -9.96
N ASP A 9 -10.72 31.76 -11.22
CA ASP A 9 -10.37 30.83 -12.30
C ASP A 9 -8.96 30.26 -12.13
N GLU A 10 -7.99 31.10 -11.75
CA GLU A 10 -6.61 30.66 -11.51
C GLU A 10 -6.53 29.75 -10.27
N LEU A 11 -7.27 30.06 -9.20
CA LEU A 11 -7.35 29.19 -8.03
C LEU A 11 -7.99 27.84 -8.39
N GLN A 12 -9.06 27.85 -9.18
CA GLN A 12 -9.73 26.62 -9.61
C GLN A 12 -8.83 25.76 -10.50
N ALA A 13 -8.06 26.39 -11.40
CA ALA A 13 -7.08 25.71 -12.24
C ALA A 13 -5.95 25.09 -11.40
N LEU A 14 -5.46 25.82 -10.39
CA LEU A 14 -4.42 25.33 -9.47
C LEU A 14 -4.91 24.11 -8.68
N ILE A 15 -6.12 24.18 -8.10
CA ILE A 15 -6.71 23.07 -7.34
C ILE A 15 -6.90 21.84 -8.25
N ARG A 16 -7.46 22.02 -9.44
CA ARG A 16 -7.66 20.89 -10.39
C ARG A 16 -6.35 20.23 -10.76
N LYS A 17 -5.29 21.02 -10.98
CA LYS A 17 -3.97 20.50 -11.30
C LYS A 17 -3.42 19.66 -10.15
N ILE A 18 -3.41 20.19 -8.93
CA ILE A 18 -2.90 19.48 -7.75
C ILE A 18 -3.70 18.20 -7.51
N VAL A 19 -5.03 18.27 -7.54
CA VAL A 19 -5.88 17.08 -7.35
C VAL A 19 -5.61 16.03 -8.43
N HIS A 20 -5.41 16.43 -9.69
CA HIS A 20 -5.06 15.49 -10.75
C HIS A 20 -3.70 14.84 -10.52
N GLU A 21 -2.69 15.61 -10.11
CA GLU A 21 -1.35 15.11 -9.78
C GLU A 21 -1.39 14.13 -8.59
N GLU A 22 -2.12 14.45 -7.52
CA GLU A 22 -2.29 13.57 -6.35
C GLU A 22 -3.04 12.28 -6.69
N ILE A 23 -4.11 12.36 -7.50
CA ILE A 23 -4.84 11.17 -7.95
C ILE A 23 -3.93 10.30 -8.82
N GLN A 24 -3.15 10.88 -9.73
CA GLN A 24 -2.18 10.12 -10.53
C GLN A 24 -1.09 9.49 -9.65
N ALA A 25 -0.61 10.19 -8.63
CA ALA A 25 0.35 9.65 -7.65
C ALA A 25 -0.23 8.45 -6.88
N LEU A 26 -1.50 8.49 -6.49
CA LEU A 26 -2.20 7.37 -5.86
C LEU A 26 -2.43 6.19 -6.80
N MET A 27 -2.48 6.43 -8.11
CA MET A 27 -2.67 5.38 -9.12
C MET A 27 -1.36 4.79 -9.64
N THR A 28 -0.19 5.33 -9.26
CA THR A 28 1.07 5.04 -9.97
C THR A 28 1.89 3.86 -9.45
N ASP A 29 1.51 3.20 -8.36
CA ASP A 29 1.98 1.83 -8.10
C ASP A 29 1.02 1.13 -7.11
N PRO A 30 0.26 0.11 -7.54
CA PRO A 30 -0.59 -0.65 -6.61
C PRO A 30 0.22 -1.42 -5.56
N ASP A 31 1.51 -1.65 -5.83
CA ASP A 31 2.45 -2.34 -4.94
C ASP A 31 3.30 -1.34 -4.12
N GLN A 32 2.99 -0.04 -4.19
CA GLN A 32 3.63 0.96 -3.34
C GLN A 32 3.49 0.54 -1.87
N TYR A 33 4.61 0.47 -1.14
CA TYR A 33 4.69 -0.01 0.25
C TYR A 33 4.51 -1.54 0.45
N LEU A 34 4.36 -2.31 -0.63
CA LEU A 34 4.35 -3.78 -0.62
C LEU A 34 5.68 -4.36 -1.15
N GLU A 35 6.74 -3.56 -1.17
CA GLU A 35 8.03 -4.00 -1.69
C GLU A 35 8.58 -5.17 -0.85
N LEU A 36 9.21 -6.12 -1.53
CA LEU A 36 9.90 -7.21 -0.88
C LEU A 36 11.18 -6.67 -0.22
N THR A 37 11.07 -6.19 1.01
CA THR A 37 12.23 -5.74 1.79
C THR A 37 13.14 -6.91 2.14
N ASP A 38 14.41 -6.63 2.41
CA ASP A 38 15.38 -7.65 2.84
C ASP A 38 14.89 -8.44 4.07
N GLU A 39 14.18 -7.78 4.98
CA GLU A 39 13.57 -8.42 6.15
C GLU A 39 12.48 -9.42 5.74
N ILE A 40 11.56 -9.02 4.86
CA ILE A 40 10.48 -9.90 4.40
C ILE A 40 11.07 -11.07 3.62
N GLN A 41 12.06 -10.82 2.75
CA GLN A 41 12.76 -11.86 2.02
C GLN A 41 13.42 -12.88 2.96
N ALA A 42 14.19 -12.42 3.93
CA ALA A 42 14.85 -13.29 4.90
C ALA A 42 13.84 -14.14 5.69
N ARG A 43 12.70 -13.55 6.07
CA ARG A 43 11.64 -14.27 6.79
C ARG A 43 10.98 -15.35 5.92
N ILE A 44 10.72 -15.06 4.64
CA ILE A 44 10.17 -16.02 3.68
C ILE A 44 11.16 -17.17 3.46
N GLU A 45 12.44 -16.87 3.24
CA GLU A 45 13.47 -17.89 3.08
C GLU A 45 13.58 -18.81 4.30
N SER A 46 13.53 -18.23 5.51
CA SER A 46 13.49 -19.01 6.76
C SER A 46 12.25 -19.90 6.83
N SER A 47 11.09 -19.39 6.41
CA SER A 47 9.82 -20.14 6.44
C SER A 47 9.83 -21.29 5.43
N LEU A 48 10.37 -21.06 4.23
CA LEU A 48 10.49 -22.08 3.17
C LEU A 48 11.43 -23.23 3.56
N LYS A 49 12.50 -22.92 4.31
CA LYS A 49 13.43 -23.92 4.83
C LYS A 49 12.86 -24.72 6.00
N SER A 50 11.78 -24.24 6.64
CA SER A 50 11.18 -24.92 7.77
C SER A 50 10.44 -26.19 7.35
N SER A 51 10.71 -27.28 8.06
CA SER A 51 9.94 -28.52 8.01
C SER A 51 8.76 -28.53 8.99
N ASP A 52 8.58 -27.48 9.80
CA ASP A 52 7.49 -27.42 10.77
C ASP A 52 6.15 -27.37 10.04
N ARG A 53 5.22 -28.21 10.48
CA ARG A 53 3.87 -28.27 9.94
C ARG A 53 2.88 -28.17 11.08
N ILE A 54 1.84 -27.38 10.87
CA ILE A 54 0.70 -27.31 11.79
C ILE A 54 -0.39 -28.23 11.23
N PRO A 55 -0.96 -29.14 12.04
CA PRO A 55 -2.07 -29.98 11.61
C PRO A 55 -3.25 -29.14 11.14
N LEU A 56 -3.92 -29.58 10.06
CA LEU A 56 -5.09 -28.89 9.50
C LEU A 56 -6.16 -28.59 10.57
N GLN A 57 -6.42 -29.54 11.46
CA GLN A 57 -7.41 -29.36 12.52
C GLN A 57 -7.03 -28.21 13.47
N ALA A 58 -5.75 -28.11 13.85
CA ALA A 58 -5.29 -27.01 14.70
C ALA A 58 -5.40 -25.64 13.99
N VAL A 59 -5.25 -25.59 12.67
CA VAL A 59 -5.49 -24.37 11.88
C VAL A 59 -6.98 -24.03 11.85
N LYS A 60 -7.85 -25.03 11.63
CA LYS A 60 -9.31 -24.86 11.66
C LYS A 60 -9.80 -24.30 12.99
N ASP A 61 -9.34 -24.87 14.09
CA ASP A 61 -9.72 -24.45 15.44
C ASP A 61 -9.29 -22.99 15.72
N ARG A 62 -8.09 -22.59 15.29
CA ARG A 62 -7.59 -21.21 15.44
C ARG A 62 -8.38 -20.19 14.62
N LEU A 63 -8.73 -20.54 13.38
CA LEU A 63 -9.46 -19.67 12.47
C LEU A 63 -10.98 -19.74 12.66
N LYS A 64 -11.45 -20.56 13.62
CA LYS A 64 -12.89 -20.83 13.87
C LYS A 64 -13.62 -21.32 12.61
N LEU A 65 -12.92 -22.12 11.81
CA LEU A 65 -13.49 -22.75 10.62
C LEU A 65 -14.05 -24.12 11.02
N VAL A 66 -15.28 -24.40 10.58
CA VAL A 66 -15.96 -25.68 10.82
C VAL A 66 -15.30 -26.79 10.00
#